data_AF-A0A925XXS3-F1
#
_entry.id   AF-A0A925XXS3-F1
#
_cell.length_a   1.000
_cell.length_b   1.000
_cell.length_c   1.000
_cell.angle_alpha   90.00
_cell.angle_beta   90.00
_cell.angle_gamma   90.00
#
_symmetry.space_group_name_H-M   'P 1'
#
loop_
_entity.id
_entity.type
_entity.pdbx_description
1 polymer ?
#
loop_
_entity_poly.entity_id
_entity_poly.type
_entity_poly.pdbx_seq_one_letter_code
_entity_poly.pdbx_strand_id
1 'polypeptide(L)'
;MLVGVDPGREKCGLALVHPDGQLVWRKVVASPMLVEQIGQLVAKFPVSTLIIGNQTTSDYWQAQLGQYYPGLPITAVDERFSSEQARLRYWQFNPPRGLERFIPEGLRIPPQPYDDIVALILLERYLQNPEHYPVHRA
;
A
#
# COMPACT_ATOMS: atom_id res chain seq x y z
N MET A 1 12.76 5.71 -2.87
CA MET A 1 11.61 4.83 -3.17
C MET A 1 10.56 5.04 -2.10
N LEU A 2 9.30 4.79 -2.42
CA LEU A 2 8.18 4.99 -1.50
C LEU A 2 7.55 3.65 -1.16
N VAL A 3 7.23 3.43 0.11
CA VAL A 3 6.53 2.22 0.56
C VAL A 3 5.13 2.61 1.01
N GLY A 4 4.13 1.94 0.45
CA GLY A 4 2.72 2.08 0.81
C GLY A 4 2.32 0.97 1.77
N VAL A 5 1.52 1.31 2.77
CA VAL A 5 1.00 0.40 3.79
C VAL A 5 -0.51 0.58 3.89
N ASP A 6 -1.26 -0.49 3.63
CA ASP A 6 -2.69 -0.60 3.96
C ASP A 6 -2.81 -1.42 5.26
N PRO A 7 -2.95 -0.75 6.43
CA PRO A 7 -2.91 -1.43 7.72
C PRO A 7 -4.21 -2.14 8.05
N GLY A 8 -4.16 -3.45 8.28
CA GLY A 8 -5.27 -4.22 8.82
C GLY A 8 -4.97 -4.85 10.18
N ARG A 9 -6.01 -5.42 10.80
CA ARG A 9 -5.90 -6.10 12.09
C ARG A 9 -5.21 -7.47 11.97
N GLU A 10 -5.52 -8.22 10.92
CA GLU A 10 -5.01 -9.57 10.70
C GLU A 10 -3.89 -9.61 9.63
N LYS A 11 -4.04 -8.79 8.60
CA LYS A 11 -3.14 -8.69 7.46
C LYS A 11 -2.97 -7.23 7.07
N CYS A 12 -1.85 -6.92 6.44
CA CYS A 12 -1.55 -5.60 5.91
C CYS A 12 -1.11 -5.74 4.44
N GLY A 13 -1.53 -4.78 3.62
CA GLY A 13 -1.02 -4.62 2.27
C GLY A 13 0.28 -3.83 2.27
N LEU A 14 1.24 -4.25 1.45
CA LEU A 14 2.49 -3.53 1.18
C LEU A 14 2.69 -3.34 -0.31
N ALA A 15 3.15 -2.15 -0.70
CA ALA A 15 3.62 -1.85 -2.03
C ALA A 15 4.89 -1.00 -1.97
N LEU A 16 5.79 -1.19 -2.94
CA LEU A 16 7.01 -0.42 -3.13
C LEU A 16 7.01 0.14 -4.55
N VAL A 17 7.19 1.44 -4.67
CA VAL A 17 7.26 2.14 -5.96
C VAL A 17 8.50 3.02 -6.07
N HIS A 18 8.92 3.26 -7.31
CA HIS A 18 9.83 4.35 -7.64
C HIS A 18 9.15 5.72 -7.43
N PRO A 19 9.93 6.82 -7.30
CA PRO A 19 9.37 8.16 -7.17
C PRO A 19 8.50 8.62 -8.35
N ASP A 20 8.63 7.99 -9.52
CA ASP A 20 7.79 8.21 -10.70
C ASP A 20 6.49 7.38 -10.69
N GLY A 21 6.26 6.59 -9.63
CA GLY A 21 5.09 5.74 -9.46
C GLY A 21 5.22 4.33 -10.06
N GLN A 22 6.36 3.98 -10.66
CA GLN A 22 6.55 2.63 -11.20
C GLN A 22 6.57 1.59 -10.07
N LEU A 23 5.69 0.59 -10.17
CA LEU A 23 5.62 -0.54 -9.23
C LEU A 23 6.89 -1.40 -9.28
N VAL A 24 7.53 -1.58 -8.13
CA VAL A 24 8.72 -2.44 -7.95
C VAL A 24 8.31 -3.78 -7.35
N TRP A 25 7.49 -3.74 -6.31
CA TRP A 25 7.11 -4.91 -5.53
C TRP A 25 5.83 -4.66 -4.75
N ARG A 26 5.06 -5.70 -4.47
CA ARG A 26 3.92 -5.64 -3.56
C ARG A 26 3.64 -7.00 -2.94
N LYS A 27 2.99 -7.02 -1.78
CA LYS A 27 2.63 -8.25 -1.06
C LYS A 27 1.62 -7.97 0.03
N VAL A 28 0.72 -8.93 0.27
CA VAL A 28 -0.08 -8.99 1.51
C VAL A 28 0.68 -9.81 2.55
N VAL A 29 0.82 -9.26 3.75
CA VAL A 29 1.56 -9.89 4.86
C VAL A 29 0.67 -9.98 6.09
N ALA A 30 0.93 -10.93 6.99
CA ALA A 30 0.25 -10.94 8.28
C ALA A 30 0.64 -9.70 9.09
N SER A 31 -0.30 -9.10 9.82
CA SER A 31 -0.06 -7.88 10.61
C SER A 31 1.17 -7.96 11.53
N PRO A 32 1.41 -9.07 12.28
CA PRO A 32 2.61 -9.19 13.12
C PRO A 32 3.94 -9.14 12.34
N MET A 33 3.93 -9.46 11.05
CA MET A 33 5.12 -9.46 10.19
C MET A 33 5.39 -8.09 9.56
N LEU A 34 4.49 -7.11 9.72
CA LEU A 34 4.56 -5.83 9.00
C LEU A 34 5.89 -5.09 9.25
N VAL A 35 6.28 -4.97 10.53
CA VAL A 35 7.54 -4.29 10.92
C VAL A 35 8.73 -4.99 10.29
N GLU A 36 8.84 -6.31 10.44
CA GLU A 36 9.94 -7.09 9.88
C GLU A 36 10.05 -6.92 8.36
N GLN A 37 8.91 -7.00 7.66
CA GLN A 37 8.86 -6.87 6.20
C GLN A 37 9.27 -5.47 5.73
N ILE A 38 8.86 -4.41 6.44
CA ILE A 38 9.34 -3.05 6.18
C ILE A 38 10.85 -2.96 6.40
N GLY A 39 11.38 -3.56 7.46
CA GLY A 39 12.82 -3.64 7.71
C GLY A 39 13.60 -4.29 6.57
N GLN A 40 13.07 -5.37 6.00
CA GLN A 40 13.67 -6.02 4.82
C GLN A 40 13.66 -5.10 3.59
N LEU A 41 12.60 -4.33 3.39
CA LEU A 41 12.53 -3.35 2.29
C LEU A 41 13.51 -2.19 2.49
N VAL A 42 13.58 -1.62 3.69
CA VAL A 42 14.50 -0.53 4.04
C VAL A 42 15.97 -0.97 3.92
N ALA A 43 16.28 -2.22 4.26
CA ALA A 43 17.63 -2.76 4.11
C ALA A 43 18.02 -2.99 2.65
N LYS A 44 17.06 -3.33 1.79
CA LYS A 44 17.30 -3.69 0.38
C LYS A 44 17.20 -2.50 -0.57
N PHE A 45 16.44 -1.47 -0.21
CA PHE A 45 16.10 -0.35 -1.08
C PHE A 45 16.28 0.98 -0.37
N PRO A 46 16.62 2.08 -1.10
CA PRO A 46 16.67 3.42 -0.54
C PRO A 46 15.24 3.96 -0.33
N VAL A 47 14.56 3.46 0.69
CA VAL A 47 13.21 3.89 1.07
C VAL A 47 13.32 5.27 1.73
N SER A 48 12.60 6.25 1.20
CA SER A 48 12.64 7.64 1.67
C SER A 48 11.43 8.02 2.51
N THR A 49 10.31 7.31 2.37
CA THR A 49 9.04 7.64 3.03
C THR A 49 8.14 6.41 3.12
N LEU A 50 7.44 6.26 4.24
CA LEU A 50 6.32 5.35 4.40
C LEU A 50 5.01 6.11 4.25
N ILE A 51 4.13 5.62 3.38
CA ILE A 51 2.79 6.14 3.16
C ILE A 51 1.85 5.15 3.80
N ILE A 52 1.11 5.57 4.82
CA ILE A 52 0.14 4.73 5.50
C ILE A 52 -1.25 5.25 5.24
N GLY A 53 -2.19 4.34 5.06
CA GLY A 53 -3.57 4.73 4.98
C GLY A 53 -4.13 5.16 6.37
N ASN A 54 -5.11 6.06 6.37
CA ASN A 54 -5.75 6.64 7.56
C ASN A 54 -6.91 5.82 8.18
N GLN A 55 -6.98 4.50 7.97
CA GLN A 55 -7.98 3.63 8.60
C GLN A 55 -7.87 3.55 10.15
N THR A 56 -8.80 2.81 10.78
CA THR A 56 -8.98 2.68 12.24
C THR A 56 -7.75 2.19 13.01
N THR A 57 -6.78 1.55 12.35
CA THR A 57 -5.54 1.03 12.96
C THR A 57 -4.32 1.89 12.64
N SER A 58 -4.48 2.98 11.89
CA SER A 58 -3.37 3.80 11.38
C SER A 58 -2.53 4.42 12.50
N ASP A 59 -3.15 4.97 13.55
CA ASP A 59 -2.43 5.59 14.67
C ASP A 59 -1.53 4.59 15.41
N TYR A 60 -2.03 3.36 15.62
CA TYR A 60 -1.26 2.28 16.23
C TYR A 60 -0.01 1.95 15.39
N TRP A 61 -0.20 1.79 14.08
CA TRP A 61 0.90 1.45 13.18
C TRP A 61 1.88 2.60 12.97
N GLN A 62 1.43 3.85 12.94
CA GLN A 62 2.30 5.02 12.91
C GLN A 62 3.19 5.06 14.15
N ALA A 63 2.63 4.84 15.34
CA ALA A 63 3.41 4.79 16.58
C ALA A 63 4.44 3.66 16.59
N GLN A 64 4.02 2.44 16.20
CA GLN A 64 4.94 1.30 16.11
C GLN A 64 6.06 1.55 15.10
N LEU A 65 5.71 1.93 13.86
CA LEU A 65 6.70 2.16 12.81
C LEU A 65 7.63 3.33 13.12
N GLY A 66 7.12 4.39 13.75
CA GLY A 66 7.95 5.51 14.22
C GLY A 66 8.94 5.09 15.31
N GLN A 67 8.58 4.12 16.16
CA GLN A 67 9.49 3.56 17.16
C GLN A 67 10.60 2.71 16.53
N TYR A 68 10.27 1.86 15.54
CA TYR A 68 11.25 0.99 14.88
C TYR A 68 12.10 1.73 13.84
N TYR A 69 11.57 2.78 13.21
CA TYR A 69 12.20 3.53 12.12
C TYR A 69 12.12 5.06 12.34
N PRO A 70 12.74 5.59 13.41
CA PRO A 70 12.60 7.00 13.79
C PRO A 70 13.13 8.01 12.76
N GLY A 71 14.02 7.57 11.86
CA GLY A 71 14.55 8.39 10.77
C GLY A 71 13.76 8.33 9.47
N LEU A 72 12.68 7.54 9.41
CA LEU A 72 11.90 7.33 8.21
C LEU A 72 10.59 8.11 8.30
N PRO A 73 10.38 9.16 7.47
CA PRO A 73 9.15 9.92 7.48
C PRO A 73 7.93 9.02 7.20
N ILE A 74 6.89 9.20 8.00
CA ILE A 74 5.60 8.52 7.83
C ILE A 74 4.55 9.57 7.49
N THR A 75 3.80 9.33 6.43
CA THR A 75 2.71 10.23 6.00
C THR A 75 1.41 9.44 5.88
N ALA A 76 0.38 9.92 6.56
CA ALA A 76 -0.96 9.37 6.44
C ALA A 76 -1.67 9.93 5.19
N VAL A 77 -2.38 9.08 4.44
CA VAL A 77 -3.14 9.46 3.23
C VAL A 77 -4.58 8.97 3.36
N ASP A 78 -5.52 9.74 2.79
CA ASP A 78 -6.94 9.39 2.82
C ASP A 78 -7.27 8.14 1.98
N GLU A 79 -7.89 7.17 2.64
CA GLU A 79 -8.20 5.85 2.08
C GLU A 79 -9.61 5.74 1.48
N ARG A 80 -10.42 6.80 1.48
CA ARG A 80 -11.82 6.70 1.01
C ARG A 80 -11.92 6.02 -0.37
N PHE A 81 -12.81 5.04 -0.47
CA PHE A 81 -13.07 4.23 -1.68
C PHE A 81 -11.86 3.46 -2.25
N SER A 82 -10.74 3.36 -1.52
CA SER A 82 -9.54 2.66 -1.98
C SER A 82 -9.78 1.17 -2.19
N SER A 83 -10.52 0.51 -1.30
CA SER A 83 -10.85 -0.92 -1.40
C SER A 83 -11.73 -1.24 -2.61
N GLU A 84 -12.67 -0.37 -2.96
CA GLU A 84 -13.52 -0.55 -4.16
C GLU A 84 -12.69 -0.40 -5.44
N GLN A 85 -11.84 0.63 -5.50
CA GLN A 85 -10.91 0.83 -6.61
C GLN A 85 -9.93 -0.35 -6.74
N ALA A 86 -9.43 -0.86 -5.62
CA ALA A 86 -8.54 -2.01 -5.59
C ALA A 86 -9.23 -3.27 -6.10
N ARG A 87 -10.51 -3.49 -5.76
CA ARG A 87 -11.32 -4.62 -6.24
C ARG A 87 -11.42 -4.64 -7.77
N LEU A 88 -11.66 -3.48 -8.38
CA LEU A 88 -11.68 -3.36 -9.85
C LEU A 88 -10.28 -3.60 -10.43
N ARG A 89 -9.26 -2.96 -9.84
CA ARG A 89 -7.88 -3.05 -10.30
C ARG A 89 -7.25 -4.45 -10.14
N TYR A 90 -7.77 -5.28 -9.22
CA TYR A 90 -7.37 -6.67 -9.05
C TYR A 90 -7.36 -7.46 -10.36
N TRP A 91 -8.39 -7.26 -11.19
CA TRP A 91 -8.56 -7.99 -12.45
C TRP A 91 -7.59 -7.53 -13.56
N GLN A 92 -6.96 -6.36 -13.42
CA GLN A 92 -5.89 -5.92 -14.32
C GLN A 92 -4.60 -6.71 -14.07
N PHE A 93 -4.34 -7.05 -12.81
CA PHE A 93 -3.19 -7.87 -12.43
C PHE A 93 -3.45 -9.38 -12.51
N ASN A 94 -4.71 -9.78 -12.32
CA ASN A 94 -5.16 -11.16 -12.32
C ASN A 94 -6.31 -11.30 -13.34
N PRO A 95 -6.02 -11.37 -14.65
CA PRO A 95 -7.06 -11.47 -15.66
C PRO A 95 -7.95 -12.69 -15.40
N PRO A 96 -9.28 -12.54 -15.45
CA PRO A 96 -10.21 -13.64 -15.17
C PRO A 96 -10.00 -14.79 -16.15
N ARG A 97 -10.08 -16.03 -15.68
CA ARG A 97 -9.86 -17.23 -16.48
C ARG A 97 -11.10 -18.12 -16.51
N GLY A 98 -11.20 -18.99 -17.51
CA GLY A 98 -12.29 -19.96 -17.61
C GLY A 98 -13.67 -19.31 -17.67
N LEU A 99 -14.59 -19.75 -16.81
CA LEU A 99 -15.97 -19.26 -16.75
C LEU A 99 -16.09 -17.84 -16.17
N GLU A 100 -15.13 -17.39 -15.36
CA GLU A 100 -15.14 -16.07 -14.74
C GLU A 100 -15.08 -14.93 -15.77
N ARG A 101 -14.59 -15.22 -16.99
CA ARG A 101 -14.57 -14.27 -18.10
C ARG A 101 -15.97 -13.79 -18.51
N PHE A 102 -17.00 -14.60 -18.27
CA PHE A 102 -18.38 -14.29 -18.64
C PHE A 102 -19.12 -13.52 -17.54
N ILE A 103 -18.56 -13.45 -16.33
CA ILE A 103 -19.11 -12.65 -15.24
C ILE A 103 -18.71 -11.18 -15.47
N PRO A 104 -19.65 -10.22 -15.46
CA PRO A 104 -19.33 -8.79 -15.53
C PRO A 104 -18.40 -8.34 -14.41
N GLU A 105 -17.47 -7.42 -14.68
CA GLU A 105 -16.42 -7.01 -13.73
C GLU A 105 -16.96 -6.59 -12.35
N GLY A 106 -18.05 -5.80 -12.34
CA GLY A 106 -18.68 -5.35 -11.10
C GLY A 106 -19.21 -6.47 -10.21
N LEU A 107 -19.52 -7.64 -10.78
CA LEU A 107 -20.04 -8.81 -10.06
C LEU A 107 -18.95 -9.82 -9.67
N ARG A 108 -17.71 -9.62 -10.12
CA ARG A 108 -16.62 -10.52 -9.77
C ARG A 108 -16.13 -10.28 -8.35
N ILE A 109 -15.89 -11.36 -7.62
CA ILE A 109 -15.35 -11.33 -6.25
C ILE A 109 -13.90 -11.78 -6.32
N PRO A 110 -12.92 -10.96 -5.90
CA PRO A 110 -11.53 -11.38 -5.85
C PRO A 110 -11.37 -12.63 -4.96
N PRO A 111 -10.77 -13.71 -5.45
CA PRO A 111 -10.59 -14.94 -4.68
C PRO A 111 -9.47 -14.83 -3.63
N GLN A 112 -8.60 -13.82 -3.73
CA GLN A 112 -7.45 -13.61 -2.86
C GLN A 112 -7.48 -12.21 -2.22
N PRO A 113 -6.84 -12.03 -1.05
CA PRO A 113 -6.51 -10.73 -0.50
C PRO A 113 -5.87 -9.81 -1.54
N TYR A 114 -6.30 -8.53 -1.55
CA TYR A 114 -5.83 -7.52 -2.50
C TYR A 114 -5.47 -6.20 -1.79
N ASP A 115 -5.20 -6.28 -0.49
CA ASP A 115 -4.78 -5.16 0.36
C ASP A 115 -3.46 -4.54 -0.17
N ASP A 116 -2.62 -5.34 -0.85
CA ASP A 116 -1.41 -4.86 -1.54
C ASP A 116 -1.72 -3.92 -2.72
N ILE A 117 -2.88 -4.08 -3.36
CA ILE A 117 -3.38 -3.16 -4.40
C ILE A 117 -3.91 -1.89 -3.76
N VAL A 118 -4.53 -1.97 -2.58
CA VAL A 118 -4.93 -0.79 -1.81
C VAL A 118 -3.69 0.03 -1.46
N ALA A 119 -2.63 -0.60 -0.94
CA ALA A 119 -1.36 0.05 -0.65
C ALA A 119 -0.75 0.75 -1.89
N LEU A 120 -0.86 0.14 -3.07
CA LEU A 120 -0.44 0.76 -4.33
C LEU A 120 -1.28 2.01 -4.68
N ILE A 121 -2.60 1.95 -4.52
CA ILE A 121 -3.48 3.10 -4.77
C ILE A 121 -3.16 4.25 -3.82
N LEU A 122 -2.82 3.97 -2.56
CA LEU A 122 -2.40 5.01 -1.60
C LEU A 122 -1.12 5.71 -2.05
N LEU A 123 -0.14 4.97 -2.56
CA LEU A 123 1.07 5.55 -3.15
C LEU A 123 0.76 6.42 -4.37
N GLU A 124 -0.11 5.97 -5.27
CA GLU A 124 -0.51 6.75 -6.43
C GLU A 124 -1.21 8.06 -6.03
N ARG A 125 -2.09 8.01 -5.03
CA ARG A 125 -2.76 9.21 -4.47
C ARG A 125 -1.77 10.18 -3.85
N TYR A 126 -0.78 9.66 -3.13
CA TYR A 126 0.29 10.46 -2.54
C TYR A 126 1.08 11.18 -3.64
N LEU A 127 1.49 10.45 -4.67
CA LEU A 127 2.25 10.99 -5.80
C LEU A 127 1.47 12.03 -6.61
N GLN A 128 0.15 11.88 -6.68
CA GLN A 128 -0.75 12.81 -7.38
C GLN A 128 -1.08 14.08 -6.57
N ASN A 129 -0.80 14.10 -5.25
CA ASN A 129 -1.07 15.25 -4.39
C ASN A 129 0.24 15.93 -3.93
N PRO A 130 0.61 17.07 -4.55
CA PRO A 130 1.86 17.78 -4.24
C PRO A 130 1.96 18.24 -2.78
N GLU A 131 0.83 18.45 -2.10
CA GLU A 131 0.81 18.93 -0.71
C GLU A 131 1.33 17.90 0.32
N HIS A 132 1.42 16.62 -0.05
CA HIS A 132 1.90 15.57 0.86
C HIS A 132 3.42 15.29 0.75
N TYR A 133 4.13 15.95 -0.16
CA TYR A 133 5.58 15.84 -0.24
C TYR A 133 6.23 16.61 0.92
N PRO A 134 7.03 15.96 1.79
CA PRO A 134 7.83 16.69 2.75
C PRO A 134 8.76 17.61 1.97
N VAL A 135 8.66 18.91 2.28
CA VAL A 135 9.40 19.98 1.60
C VAL A 135 10.89 19.84 1.93
N HIS A 136 11.60 18.99 1.21
CA HIS A 136 13.05 19.03 1.11
C HIS A 136 13.43 19.11 -0.37
N ARG A 137 13.10 20.25 -0.98
CA ARG A 137 13.83 20.72 -2.16
C ARG A 137 15.09 21.43 -1.66
N ALA A 138 16.24 20.82 -1.94
CA ALA A 138 17.52 21.52 -1.96
C ALA A 138 17.56 22.51 -3.13
#